data_AF-A0A919R8F0-F1
#
_entry.id   AF-A0A919R8F0-F1
#
_cell.length_a   1.000
_cell.length_b   1.000
_cell.length_c   1.000
_cell.angle_alpha   90.00
_cell.angle_beta   90.00
_cell.angle_gamma   90.00
#
_symmetry.space_group_name_H-M   'P 1'
#
loop_
_entity.id
_entity.type
_entity.pdbx_description
1 polymer ?
#
loop_
_entity_poly.entity_id
_entity_poly.type
_entity_poly.pdbx_seq_one_letter_code
_entity_poly.pdbx_strand_id
1 'polypeptide(L)'
;MADPGPVTGGQEPAAGTGTYLYAIAREPDLTRAAAPQERAGAGRLAGVPGVAGTPVRALGRGGLVAYVSTVPLDRFGEEPLRRSLEDLEWLGETARAHHRVVAAVAARAAAAPVRLVTVYRDDEQVTALLERRHDELAALLDDVAGRQEWGVKMYAAAPDAGTPAAPGGGAGRHDDTTAEGAAGSGRAAAHPSARGTAAVPGRRPGTPAPETGRAATAPQAEHASGAAADAAGGRPGTEYLRRRQAGLRVRERSRQAAAERAERAHRALSAVAVASRRHRPQDPRLSGRQEIMLLNGAYLVDTDRGAEFAAAVAALREPDVEFELTGPWAPYSFTETAAGPPDAR
;
A
#
# COMPACT_ATOMS: atom_id res chain seq x y z
N MET A 1 -7.03 71.05 -6.32
CA MET A 1 -7.28 69.89 -5.44
C MET A 1 -8.00 68.85 -6.29
N ALA A 2 -7.23 67.97 -6.93
CA ALA A 2 -7.73 66.93 -7.81
C ALA A 2 -7.23 65.59 -7.25
N ASP A 3 -8.19 64.70 -7.03
CA ASP A 3 -8.08 63.36 -6.46
C ASP A 3 -7.39 62.41 -7.47
N PRO A 4 -6.29 61.73 -7.11
CA PRO A 4 -5.78 60.62 -7.90
C PRO A 4 -6.61 59.37 -7.56
N GLY A 5 -7.58 59.05 -8.40
CA GLY A 5 -8.36 57.83 -8.28
C GLY A 5 -7.47 56.57 -8.21
N PRO A 6 -7.88 55.52 -7.48
CA PRO A 6 -7.07 54.32 -7.33
C PRO A 6 -7.00 53.58 -8.67
N VAL A 7 -5.77 53.48 -9.19
CA VAL A 7 -5.39 52.49 -10.21
C VAL A 7 -5.62 51.10 -9.63
N THR A 8 -6.82 50.57 -9.81
CA THR A 8 -7.11 49.14 -9.70
C THR A 8 -6.83 48.49 -11.05
N GLY A 9 -5.57 48.58 -11.47
CA GLY A 9 -4.99 47.60 -12.37
C GLY A 9 -4.74 46.35 -11.55
N GLY A 10 -5.79 45.55 -11.34
CA GLY A 10 -5.62 44.14 -11.00
C GLY A 10 -4.84 43.52 -12.14
N GLN A 11 -3.52 43.47 -11.98
CA GLN A 11 -2.65 42.78 -12.90
C GLN A 11 -3.07 41.31 -12.83
N GLU A 12 -3.86 40.87 -13.81
CA GLU A 12 -4.09 39.45 -14.03
C GLU A 12 -2.72 38.78 -13.97
N PRO A 13 -2.51 37.76 -13.13
CA PRO A 13 -1.23 37.10 -13.06
C PRO A 13 -0.93 36.60 -14.47
N ALA A 14 0.15 37.10 -15.08
CA ALA A 14 0.58 36.68 -16.39
C ALA A 14 0.55 35.14 -16.42
N ALA A 15 -0.18 34.58 -17.38
CA ALA A 15 -0.39 33.13 -17.52
C ALA A 15 0.95 32.45 -17.83
N GLY A 16 1.75 32.26 -16.79
CA GLY A 16 3.02 31.56 -16.85
C GLY A 16 2.76 30.09 -17.17
N THR A 17 3.70 29.48 -17.86
CA THR A 17 3.69 28.03 -18.11
C THR A 17 4.85 27.37 -17.39
N GLY A 18 4.68 26.09 -17.06
CA GLY A 18 5.72 25.24 -16.51
C GLY A 18 5.82 23.95 -17.30
N THR A 19 6.87 23.18 -17.00
CA THR A 19 7.16 21.90 -17.65
C THR A 19 6.85 20.76 -16.68
N TYR A 20 5.74 20.06 -16.94
CA TYR A 20 5.36 18.87 -16.20
C TYR A 20 6.18 17.67 -16.69
N LEU A 21 6.91 17.01 -15.80
CA LEU A 21 7.72 15.82 -16.09
C LEU A 21 6.94 14.54 -15.73
N TYR A 22 6.89 13.57 -16.65
CA TYR A 22 6.23 12.27 -16.43
C TYR A 22 7.21 11.14 -16.10
N ALA A 23 8.24 11.00 -16.92
CA ALA A 23 9.24 9.95 -16.81
C ALA A 23 10.52 10.35 -17.55
N ILE A 24 11.62 9.74 -17.12
CA ILE A 24 12.90 9.73 -17.84
C ILE A 24 13.10 8.31 -18.37
N ALA A 25 13.61 8.16 -19.59
CA ALA A 25 13.87 6.86 -20.19
C ALA A 25 15.21 6.86 -20.92
N ARG A 26 15.71 5.65 -21.25
CA ARG A 26 16.77 5.51 -22.24
C ARG A 26 16.22 5.96 -23.60
N GLU A 27 17.02 6.72 -24.34
CA GLU A 27 16.72 6.95 -25.75
C GLU A 27 16.67 5.59 -26.46
N PRO A 28 15.64 5.31 -27.29
CA PRO A 28 15.59 4.05 -28.01
C PRO A 28 16.85 3.89 -28.85
N ASP A 29 17.47 2.71 -28.84
CA ASP A 29 18.67 2.47 -29.63
C ASP A 29 18.36 2.59 -31.13
N LEU A 30 18.67 3.76 -31.69
CA LEU A 30 18.37 4.18 -33.05
C LEU A 30 19.19 3.43 -34.10
N THR A 31 20.16 2.62 -33.69
CA THR A 31 20.89 1.71 -34.59
C THR A 31 19.96 0.67 -35.23
N ARG A 32 18.84 0.33 -34.57
CA ARG A 32 17.78 -0.55 -35.10
C ARG A 32 16.68 0.18 -35.88
N ALA A 33 16.59 1.51 -35.82
CA ALA A 33 15.54 2.28 -36.49
C ALA A 33 15.89 2.46 -37.98
N ALA A 34 14.98 2.01 -38.85
CA ALA A 34 15.07 2.17 -40.29
C ALA A 34 14.65 3.60 -40.65
N ALA A 35 15.45 4.30 -41.45
CA ALA A 35 15.21 5.66 -41.96
C ALA A 35 15.41 6.87 -40.98
N PRO A 36 15.95 8.00 -41.47
CA PRO A 36 16.21 9.22 -40.68
C PRO A 36 14.97 9.86 -40.03
N GLN A 37 13.80 9.76 -40.64
CA GLN A 37 12.53 10.30 -40.10
C GLN A 37 12.06 9.54 -38.85
N GLU A 38 12.33 8.23 -38.74
CA GLU A 38 12.03 7.43 -37.54
C GLU A 38 12.99 7.80 -36.41
N ARG A 39 14.25 8.13 -36.73
CA ARG A 39 15.25 8.60 -35.76
C ARG A 39 14.88 9.96 -35.15
N ALA A 40 14.42 10.91 -35.98
CA ALA A 40 13.94 12.21 -35.51
C ALA A 40 12.64 12.13 -34.68
N GLY A 41 11.98 10.96 -34.63
CA GLY A 41 10.75 10.72 -33.91
C GLY A 41 10.81 9.65 -32.83
N ALA A 42 11.95 9.01 -32.57
CA ALA A 42 12.01 7.83 -31.71
C ALA A 42 11.66 8.13 -30.25
N GLY A 43 11.92 9.35 -29.79
CA GLY A 43 11.46 9.83 -28.49
C GLY A 43 9.98 10.23 -28.44
N ARG A 44 9.25 10.32 -29.57
CA ARG A 44 7.87 10.85 -29.57
C ARG A 44 6.84 9.80 -29.14
N LEU A 45 5.99 10.16 -28.19
CA LEU A 45 4.74 9.46 -27.88
C LEU A 45 3.58 10.06 -28.69
N ALA A 46 3.43 9.64 -29.94
CA ALA A 46 2.34 10.12 -30.78
C ALA A 46 0.97 9.65 -30.23
N GLY A 47 0.01 10.57 -30.15
CA GLY A 47 -1.39 10.26 -29.84
C GLY A 47 -1.71 9.95 -28.38
N VAL A 48 -0.74 10.06 -27.46
CA VAL A 48 -0.99 9.88 -26.02
C VAL A 48 -1.21 11.26 -25.38
N PRO A 49 -2.45 11.60 -24.94
CA PRO A 49 -2.71 12.87 -24.28
C PRO A 49 -2.10 12.86 -22.87
N GLY A 50 -1.37 13.94 -22.57
CA GLY A 50 -0.84 14.22 -21.25
C GLY A 50 -1.90 14.75 -20.29
N VAL A 51 -1.44 15.19 -19.13
CA VAL A 51 -2.24 15.87 -18.10
C VAL A 51 -2.89 17.12 -18.70
N ALA A 52 -4.14 17.37 -18.30
CA ALA A 52 -4.99 18.43 -18.84
C ALA A 52 -5.16 18.38 -20.38
N GLY A 53 -4.97 17.22 -21.01
CA GLY A 53 -5.07 17.05 -22.46
C GLY A 53 -3.91 17.66 -23.25
N THR A 54 -2.86 18.13 -22.55
CA THR A 54 -1.70 18.75 -23.19
C THR A 54 -0.89 17.70 -23.97
N PRO A 55 -0.29 18.06 -25.13
CA PRO A 55 0.53 17.14 -25.89
C PRO A 55 1.79 16.76 -25.10
N VAL A 56 2.22 15.50 -25.24
CA VAL A 56 3.47 15.02 -24.67
C VAL A 56 4.61 15.28 -25.66
N ARG A 57 5.68 15.86 -25.16
CA ARG A 57 6.93 16.16 -25.88
C ARG A 57 8.08 15.36 -25.27
N ALA A 58 9.14 15.21 -26.04
CA ALA A 58 10.35 14.53 -25.61
C ALA A 58 11.53 15.51 -25.66
N LEU A 59 12.28 15.58 -24.57
CA LEU A 59 13.51 16.36 -24.44
C LEU A 59 14.68 15.39 -24.33
N GLY A 60 15.50 15.30 -25.39
CA GLY A 60 16.63 14.39 -25.47
C GLY A 60 17.94 15.03 -25.01
N ARG A 61 18.73 14.33 -24.20
CA ARG A 61 20.07 14.76 -23.81
C ARG A 61 20.95 13.57 -23.39
N GLY A 62 22.12 13.44 -24.01
CA GLY A 62 23.10 12.41 -23.63
C GLY A 62 22.63 10.97 -23.76
N GLY A 63 21.70 10.64 -24.67
CA GLY A 63 21.11 9.29 -24.75
C GLY A 63 20.05 9.00 -23.70
N LEU A 64 19.62 10.02 -22.95
CA LEU A 64 18.42 10.02 -22.10
C LEU A 64 17.32 10.86 -22.74
N VAL A 65 16.07 10.52 -22.45
CA VAL A 65 14.89 11.26 -22.91
C VAL A 65 13.97 11.53 -21.73
N ALA A 66 13.62 12.80 -21.52
CA ALA A 66 12.56 13.21 -20.60
C ALA A 66 11.24 13.41 -21.36
N TYR A 67 10.17 12.80 -20.87
CA TYR A 67 8.81 12.98 -21.39
C TYR A 67 8.09 14.05 -20.59
N VAL A 68 7.66 15.11 -21.27
CA VAL A 68 7.14 16.33 -20.63
C VAL A 68 5.89 16.88 -21.32
N SER A 69 5.16 17.73 -20.62
CA SER A 69 4.12 18.60 -21.19
C SER A 69 4.28 20.02 -20.69
N THR A 70 3.84 20.99 -21.49
CA THR A 70 3.71 22.39 -21.05
C THR A 70 2.35 22.57 -20.37
N VAL A 71 2.34 23.01 -19.12
CA VAL A 71 1.14 23.17 -18.30
C VAL A 71 1.02 24.60 -17.78
N PRO A 72 -0.21 25.11 -17.55
CA PRO A 72 -0.38 26.48 -17.06
C PRO A 72 -0.15 26.55 -15.54
N LEU A 73 0.60 27.57 -15.08
CA LEU A 73 1.00 27.71 -13.67
C LEU A 73 -0.13 28.23 -12.77
N ASP A 74 -1.20 28.77 -13.34
CA ASP A 74 -2.43 29.09 -12.60
C ASP A 74 -3.14 27.84 -12.05
N ARG A 75 -2.85 26.65 -12.60
CA ARG A 75 -3.38 25.35 -12.18
C ARG A 75 -2.30 24.43 -11.59
N PHE A 76 -1.08 24.50 -12.11
CA PHE A 76 0.03 23.62 -11.73
C PHE A 76 1.16 24.33 -10.97
N GLY A 77 1.03 25.64 -10.72
CA GLY A 77 1.91 26.36 -9.81
C GLY A 77 1.69 25.93 -8.36
N GLU A 78 2.63 26.27 -7.49
CA GLU A 78 2.69 25.76 -6.11
C GLU A 78 1.40 25.96 -5.30
N GLU A 79 0.86 27.19 -5.30
CA GLU A 79 -0.33 27.54 -4.50
C GLU A 79 -1.63 26.94 -5.07
N PRO A 80 -1.92 27.03 -6.38
CA PRO A 80 -3.03 26.28 -6.99
C PRO A 80 -2.92 24.77 -6.80
N LEU A 81 -1.71 24.21 -6.95
CA LEU A 81 -1.49 22.78 -6.82
C LEU A 81 -1.85 22.28 -5.42
N ARG A 82 -1.46 23.01 -4.37
CA ARG A 82 -1.81 22.63 -2.99
C ARG A 82 -3.32 22.47 -2.81
N ARG A 83 -4.11 23.38 -3.39
CA ARG A 83 -5.59 23.32 -3.37
C ARG A 83 -6.12 22.17 -4.23
N SER A 84 -5.57 21.98 -5.44
CA SER A 84 -6.00 20.90 -6.33
C SER A 84 -5.66 19.50 -5.81
N LEU A 85 -4.65 19.36 -4.95
CA LEU A 85 -4.33 18.08 -4.30
C LEU A 85 -5.40 17.64 -3.28
N GLU A 86 -6.24 18.55 -2.80
CA GLU A 86 -7.40 18.24 -1.94
C GLU A 86 -8.63 17.81 -2.76
N ASP A 87 -8.63 18.09 -4.06
CA ASP A 87 -9.67 17.67 -5.00
C ASP A 87 -9.37 16.25 -5.54
N LEU A 88 -10.11 15.28 -5.02
CA LEU A 88 -9.95 13.87 -5.39
C LEU A 88 -10.28 13.57 -6.86
N GLU A 89 -11.21 14.33 -7.46
CA GLU A 89 -11.59 14.14 -8.86
C GLU A 89 -10.46 14.62 -9.77
N TRP A 90 -9.98 15.85 -9.54
CA TRP A 90 -8.83 16.41 -10.23
C TRP A 90 -7.58 15.54 -10.08
N LEU A 91 -7.31 15.07 -8.86
CA LEU A 91 -6.16 14.22 -8.57
C LEU A 91 -6.28 12.88 -9.31
N GLY A 92 -7.48 12.28 -9.30
CA GLY A 92 -7.75 11.04 -10.03
C GLY A 92 -7.56 11.19 -11.54
N GLU A 93 -8.04 12.27 -12.15
CA GLU A 93 -7.82 12.55 -13.58
C GLU A 93 -6.35 12.76 -13.91
N THR A 94 -5.66 13.56 -13.10
CA THR A 94 -4.23 13.86 -13.26
C THR A 94 -3.40 12.59 -13.11
N ALA A 95 -3.68 11.76 -12.12
CA ALA A 95 -3.02 10.48 -11.90
C ALA A 95 -3.24 9.51 -13.07
N ARG A 96 -4.47 9.39 -13.58
CA ARG A 96 -4.78 8.55 -14.75
C ARG A 96 -4.04 9.03 -16.01
N ALA A 97 -4.01 10.35 -16.24
CA ALA A 97 -3.31 10.91 -17.39
C ALA A 97 -1.79 10.70 -17.29
N HIS A 98 -1.20 11.00 -16.13
CA HIS A 98 0.21 10.73 -15.85
C HIS A 98 0.54 9.24 -16.06
N HIS A 99 -0.25 8.34 -15.47
CA HIS A 99 -0.05 6.91 -15.58
C HIS A 99 -0.11 6.42 -17.03
N ARG A 100 -1.04 6.96 -17.84
CA ARG A 100 -1.13 6.62 -19.27
C ARG A 100 0.15 6.95 -20.03
N VAL A 101 0.74 8.12 -19.79
CA VAL A 101 2.00 8.52 -20.41
C VAL A 101 3.13 7.59 -19.97
N VAL A 102 3.27 7.38 -18.66
CA VAL A 102 4.31 6.51 -18.09
C VAL A 102 4.22 5.08 -18.62
N ALA A 103 3.01 4.49 -18.66
CA ALA A 103 2.79 3.16 -19.21
C ALA A 103 3.18 3.09 -20.69
N ALA A 104 2.89 4.14 -21.47
CA ALA A 104 3.28 4.21 -22.87
C ALA A 104 4.81 4.33 -23.07
N VAL A 105 5.52 5.01 -22.16
CA VAL A 105 7.00 5.03 -22.14
C VAL A 105 7.55 3.65 -21.79
N ALA A 106 7.08 3.07 -20.68
CA ALA A 106 7.58 1.79 -20.15
C ALA A 106 7.35 0.61 -21.11
N ALA A 107 6.33 0.69 -21.96
CA ALA A 107 6.10 -0.29 -23.02
C ALA A 107 7.14 -0.27 -24.15
N ARG A 108 7.96 0.79 -24.24
CA ARG A 108 8.90 1.03 -25.35
C ARG A 108 10.37 1.04 -24.92
N ALA A 109 10.64 1.41 -23.67
CA ALA A 109 11.99 1.55 -23.14
C ALA A 109 12.00 1.37 -21.61
N ALA A 110 13.19 1.11 -21.05
CA ALA A 110 13.41 1.25 -19.62
C ALA A 110 13.01 2.66 -19.19
N ALA A 111 12.09 2.76 -18.25
CA ALA A 111 11.48 4.01 -17.83
C ALA A 111 11.64 4.18 -16.32
N ALA A 112 11.99 5.40 -15.93
CA ALA A 112 12.01 5.88 -14.57
C ALA A 112 10.85 6.89 -14.39
N PRO A 113 9.67 6.41 -13.93
CA PRO A 113 8.59 7.30 -13.56
C PRO A 113 9.01 8.30 -12.49
N VAL A 114 8.54 9.53 -12.60
CA VAL A 114 8.74 10.55 -11.56
C VAL A 114 7.50 10.66 -10.67
N ARG A 115 7.62 11.37 -9.54
CA ARG A 115 6.48 11.58 -8.65
C ARG A 115 5.37 12.33 -9.37
N LEU A 116 4.12 11.99 -9.04
CA LEU A 116 2.96 12.70 -9.58
C LEU A 116 3.08 14.20 -9.26
N VAL A 117 2.80 15.02 -10.26
CA VAL A 117 2.90 16.47 -10.20
C VAL A 117 4.30 17.03 -9.96
N THR A 118 5.29 16.45 -10.64
CA THR A 118 6.62 17.04 -10.74
C THR A 118 6.63 18.12 -11.84
N VAL A 119 6.68 19.40 -11.46
CA VAL A 119 6.65 20.55 -12.38
C VAL A 119 7.91 21.39 -12.23
N TYR A 120 8.59 21.64 -13.35
CA TYR A 120 9.74 22.54 -13.46
C TYR A 120 9.30 23.88 -14.05
N ARG A 121 10.15 24.89 -13.90
CA ARG A 121 9.91 26.23 -14.47
C ARG A 121 9.82 26.20 -16.00
N ASP A 122 10.68 25.41 -16.63
CA ASP A 122 10.89 25.39 -18.07
C ASP A 122 11.60 24.10 -18.50
N ASP A 123 11.71 23.90 -19.81
CA ASP A 123 12.39 22.77 -20.43
C ASP A 123 13.91 22.79 -20.20
N GLU A 124 14.49 23.97 -19.96
CA GLU A 124 15.93 24.13 -19.71
C GLU A 124 16.32 23.47 -18.38
N GLN A 125 15.50 23.63 -17.33
CA GLN A 125 15.73 22.95 -16.06
C GLN A 125 15.68 21.42 -16.17
N VAL A 126 14.76 20.89 -16.98
CA VAL A 126 14.66 19.45 -17.23
C VAL A 126 15.86 18.95 -18.01
N THR A 127 16.28 19.69 -19.04
CA THR A 127 17.49 19.33 -19.82
C THR A 127 18.74 19.37 -18.94
N ALA A 128 18.88 20.39 -18.10
CA ALA A 128 19.99 20.50 -17.17
C ALA A 128 19.96 19.44 -16.07
N LEU A 129 18.77 18.94 -15.67
CA LEU A 129 18.64 17.77 -14.79
C LEU A 129 19.23 16.52 -15.46
N LEU A 130 18.88 16.27 -16.73
CA LEU A 130 19.41 15.12 -17.49
C LEU A 130 20.93 15.15 -17.61
N GLU A 131 21.51 16.34 -17.83
CA GLU A 131 22.98 16.49 -17.90
C GLU A 131 23.65 16.27 -16.55
N ARG A 132 23.18 16.97 -15.51
CA ARG A 132 23.84 16.93 -14.18
C ARG A 132 23.78 15.56 -13.53
N ARG A 133 22.69 14.81 -13.75
CA ARG A 133 22.46 13.49 -13.15
C ARG A 133 22.56 12.35 -14.16
N HIS A 134 23.22 12.59 -15.29
CA HIS A 134 23.29 11.65 -16.41
C HIS A 134 23.67 10.23 -15.96
N ASP A 135 24.82 10.07 -15.31
CA ASP A 135 25.35 8.74 -14.95
C ASP A 135 24.48 8.02 -13.91
N GLU A 136 23.92 8.77 -12.97
CA GLU A 136 23.00 8.24 -11.96
C GLU A 136 21.69 7.75 -12.61
N LEU A 137 21.10 8.56 -13.48
CA LEU A 137 19.88 8.21 -14.22
C LEU A 137 20.13 7.03 -15.17
N ALA A 138 21.28 7.00 -15.84
CA ALA A 138 21.70 5.91 -16.69
C ALA A 138 21.78 4.58 -15.92
N ALA A 139 22.50 4.57 -14.78
CA ALA A 139 22.60 3.39 -13.93
C ALA A 139 21.24 2.94 -13.39
N LEU A 140 20.40 3.89 -12.94
CA LEU A 140 19.05 3.60 -12.48
C LEU A 140 18.20 2.93 -13.58
N LEU A 141 18.31 3.40 -14.82
CA LEU A 141 17.59 2.84 -15.96
C LEU A 141 18.11 1.44 -16.33
N ASP A 142 19.41 1.20 -16.20
CA ASP A 142 20.00 -0.13 -16.40
C ASP A 142 19.50 -1.12 -15.33
N ASP A 143 19.33 -0.66 -14.09
CA ASP A 143 18.77 -1.44 -12.98
C ASP A 143 17.28 -1.79 -13.15
N VAL A 144 16.55 -1.12 -14.03
CA VAL A 144 15.12 -1.44 -14.29
C VAL A 144 14.86 -1.93 -15.71
N ALA A 145 15.89 -2.02 -16.54
CA ALA A 145 15.76 -2.51 -17.91
C ALA A 145 15.29 -3.98 -17.93
N GLY A 146 14.27 -4.26 -18.76
CA GLY A 146 13.70 -5.61 -18.90
C GLY A 146 12.95 -6.11 -17.65
N ARG A 147 12.60 -5.20 -16.74
CA ARG A 147 11.96 -5.51 -15.46
C ARG A 147 10.65 -4.75 -15.30
N GLN A 148 9.77 -5.31 -14.49
CA GLN A 148 8.44 -4.78 -14.19
C GLN A 148 8.15 -4.86 -12.68
N GLU A 149 7.40 -3.88 -12.18
CA GLU A 149 7.03 -3.84 -10.77
C GLU A 149 5.69 -4.56 -10.53
N TRP A 150 5.65 -5.38 -9.48
CA TRP A 150 4.45 -6.01 -8.96
C TRP A 150 4.19 -5.57 -7.51
N GLY A 151 2.97 -5.15 -7.24
CA GLY A 151 2.51 -4.80 -5.89
C GLY A 151 1.76 -5.97 -5.26
N VAL A 152 2.15 -6.37 -4.04
CA VAL A 152 1.47 -7.40 -3.26
C VAL A 152 1.02 -6.84 -1.92
N LYS A 153 -0.28 -6.94 -1.65
CA LYS A 153 -0.85 -6.66 -0.34
C LYS A 153 -1.40 -7.93 0.27
N MET A 154 -1.15 -8.11 1.56
CA MET A 154 -1.65 -9.24 2.35
C MET A 154 -2.53 -8.70 3.47
N TYR A 155 -3.72 -9.27 3.62
CA TYR A 155 -4.70 -8.91 4.64
C TYR A 155 -5.09 -10.14 5.46
N ALA A 156 -5.38 -9.94 6.74
CA ALA A 156 -5.96 -10.97 7.60
C ALA A 156 -7.04 -10.37 8.50
N ALA A 157 -8.00 -11.19 8.91
CA ALA A 157 -8.99 -10.78 9.90
C ALA A 157 -8.32 -10.24 11.17
N ALA A 158 -8.85 -9.16 11.73
CA ALA A 158 -8.38 -8.69 13.03
C ALA A 158 -8.58 -9.80 14.07
N PRO A 159 -7.61 -10.08 14.95
CA PRO A 159 -7.83 -11.04 16.02
C PRO A 159 -9.01 -10.52 16.85
N ASP A 160 -10.04 -11.36 17.05
CA ASP A 160 -11.25 -11.00 17.77
C ASP A 160 -10.89 -10.17 19.00
N ALA A 161 -11.31 -8.91 18.97
CA ALA A 161 -11.24 -8.06 20.14
C ALA A 161 -12.24 -8.63 21.13
N GLY A 162 -11.84 -9.67 21.87
CA GLY A 162 -12.70 -10.32 22.86
C GLY A 162 -13.36 -9.24 23.69
N THR A 163 -14.66 -9.05 23.47
CA THR A 163 -15.47 -8.06 24.17
C THR A 163 -15.26 -8.34 25.66
N PRO A 164 -14.80 -7.37 26.47
CA PRO A 164 -14.87 -7.55 27.90
C PRO A 164 -16.35 -7.74 28.22
N ALA A 165 -16.75 -8.96 28.58
CA ALA A 165 -18.09 -9.25 29.02
C ALA A 165 -18.45 -8.21 30.09
N ALA A 166 -19.43 -7.36 29.78
CA ALA A 166 -19.98 -6.43 30.75
C ALA A 166 -20.39 -7.24 31.99
N PRO A 167 -20.11 -6.77 33.21
CA PRO A 167 -20.59 -7.44 34.40
C PRO A 167 -22.13 -7.43 34.36
N GLY A 168 -22.72 -8.60 34.19
CA GLY A 168 -24.16 -8.76 34.16
C GLY A 168 -24.78 -8.64 35.54
N GLY A 169 -25.92 -7.94 35.60
CA GLY A 169 -27.00 -8.23 36.54
C GLY A 169 -27.45 -7.08 37.44
N GLY A 170 -28.54 -6.41 37.06
CA GLY A 170 -29.35 -5.57 37.94
C GLY A 170 -30.60 -5.05 37.21
N ALA A 171 -31.71 -5.77 37.34
CA ALA A 171 -32.97 -5.55 36.63
C ALA A 171 -33.72 -4.27 37.05
N GLY A 172 -34.43 -3.66 36.10
CA GLY A 172 -35.48 -2.67 36.32
C GLY A 172 -36.27 -2.47 35.03
N ARG A 173 -37.47 -3.04 34.95
CA ARG A 173 -38.46 -2.83 33.88
C ARG A 173 -39.02 -1.41 33.99
N HIS A 174 -39.30 -0.76 32.87
CA HIS A 174 -40.53 0.01 32.65
C HIS A 174 -40.74 0.23 31.14
N ASP A 175 -41.98 0.03 30.72
CA ASP A 175 -42.47 0.11 29.35
C ASP A 175 -42.59 1.56 28.83
N ASP A 176 -42.52 1.64 27.49
CA ASP A 176 -43.49 2.31 26.59
C ASP A 176 -43.04 3.50 25.71
N THR A 177 -43.34 3.29 24.42
CA THR A 177 -43.76 4.16 23.29
C THR A 177 -42.88 5.21 22.55
N THR A 178 -42.80 4.95 21.23
CA THR A 178 -42.98 5.82 20.02
C THR A 178 -41.81 6.48 19.29
N ALA A 179 -41.71 6.13 17.99
CA ALA A 179 -41.38 6.92 16.76
C ALA A 179 -40.03 7.67 16.70
N GLU A 180 -39.38 7.94 15.56
CA GLU A 180 -39.44 7.69 14.11
C GLU A 180 -38.10 8.28 13.59
N GLY A 181 -37.61 7.90 12.40
CA GLY A 181 -36.64 8.76 11.69
C GLY A 181 -35.48 8.08 10.97
N ALA A 182 -35.76 7.72 9.72
CA ALA A 182 -34.94 7.41 8.56
C ALA A 182 -33.45 7.86 8.45
N ALA A 183 -32.70 7.02 7.72
CA ALA A 183 -31.72 7.30 6.63
C ALA A 183 -30.50 6.37 6.80
N GLY A 184 -30.14 5.46 5.90
CA GLY A 184 -30.18 5.53 4.44
C GLY A 184 -28.74 5.57 3.93
N SER A 185 -28.03 4.43 3.89
CA SER A 185 -26.72 4.32 3.22
C SER A 185 -26.75 3.20 2.19
N GLY A 186 -26.50 3.62 0.94
CA GLY A 186 -26.58 2.82 -0.27
C GLY A 186 -25.48 1.77 -0.34
N ARG A 187 -25.91 0.57 -0.72
CA ARG A 187 -25.10 -0.62 -0.99
C ARG A 187 -24.88 -0.72 -2.50
N ALA A 188 -23.66 -0.99 -2.92
CA ALA A 188 -23.33 -1.61 -4.21
C ALA A 188 -22.14 -2.55 -3.96
N ALA A 189 -21.98 -3.71 -4.55
CA ALA A 189 -22.82 -4.66 -5.26
C ALA A 189 -21.86 -5.86 -5.41
N ALA A 190 -22.15 -7.00 -4.77
CA ALA A 190 -21.34 -8.21 -4.88
C ALA A 190 -22.24 -9.33 -5.45
N HIS A 191 -21.85 -9.87 -6.60
CA HIS A 191 -22.51 -11.01 -7.22
C HIS A 191 -22.06 -12.34 -6.56
N PRO A 192 -22.95 -13.35 -6.47
CA PRO A 192 -22.71 -14.54 -5.65
C PRO A 192 -22.05 -15.68 -6.46
N SER A 193 -21.18 -16.45 -5.80
CA SER A 193 -20.81 -17.79 -6.25
C SER A 193 -21.10 -18.80 -5.14
N ALA A 194 -21.93 -19.78 -5.49
CA ALA A 194 -22.36 -20.88 -4.65
C ALA A 194 -21.23 -21.90 -4.44
N ARG A 195 -21.15 -22.46 -3.22
CA ARG A 195 -20.44 -23.72 -2.95
C ARG A 195 -21.40 -24.69 -2.28
N GLY A 196 -21.58 -25.84 -2.96
CA GLY A 196 -22.23 -27.02 -2.42
C GLY A 196 -21.35 -27.77 -1.43
N THR A 197 -21.99 -28.37 -0.45
CA THR A 197 -21.42 -29.17 0.64
C THR A 197 -21.56 -30.66 0.38
N ALA A 198 -20.54 -31.43 0.77
CA ALA A 198 -20.58 -32.84 1.13
C ALA A 198 -19.24 -33.19 1.81
N ALA A 199 -19.06 -34.12 2.75
CA ALA A 199 -19.88 -34.85 3.71
C ALA A 199 -18.89 -35.77 4.48
N VAL A 200 -19.10 -35.95 5.81
CA VAL A 200 -19.01 -37.22 6.58
C VAL A 200 -17.66 -37.74 7.19
N PRO A 201 -17.70 -38.48 8.34
CA PRO A 201 -16.72 -38.43 9.46
C PRO A 201 -16.18 -39.81 9.97
N GLY A 202 -15.47 -39.80 11.12
CA GLY A 202 -15.12 -40.95 12.00
C GLY A 202 -13.65 -40.91 12.45
N ARG A 203 -13.18 -41.30 13.65
CA ARG A 203 -13.62 -42.18 14.74
C ARG A 203 -12.72 -41.93 15.99
N ARG A 204 -13.27 -42.12 17.20
CA ARG A 204 -12.56 -42.55 18.45
C ARG A 204 -12.56 -44.10 18.51
N PRO A 205 -11.99 -44.87 19.49
CA PRO A 205 -11.66 -44.56 20.90
C PRO A 205 -10.45 -45.31 21.53
N GLY A 206 -10.25 -45.19 22.85
CA GLY A 206 -9.81 -46.32 23.71
C GLY A 206 -8.68 -46.06 24.72
N THR A 207 -9.03 -45.94 26.00
CA THR A 207 -8.16 -46.22 27.19
C THR A 207 -8.44 -47.67 27.66
N PRO A 208 -7.59 -48.33 28.47
CA PRO A 208 -7.64 -48.17 29.94
C PRO A 208 -6.30 -48.38 30.72
N ALA A 209 -6.33 -48.05 32.03
CA ALA A 209 -5.33 -48.35 33.08
C ALA A 209 -5.50 -49.79 33.65
N PRO A 210 -4.73 -50.29 34.68
CA PRO A 210 -4.90 -49.86 36.09
C PRO A 210 -3.69 -50.03 37.09
N GLU A 211 -3.78 -49.37 38.28
CA GLU A 211 -3.54 -49.81 39.70
C GLU A 211 -2.27 -50.62 40.13
N THR A 212 -1.67 -50.62 41.35
CA THR A 212 -1.97 -50.23 42.76
C THR A 212 -0.72 -50.34 43.69
N GLY A 213 -0.76 -49.78 44.93
CA GLY A 213 -0.06 -50.30 46.16
C GLY A 213 0.84 -49.31 46.96
N ARG A 214 0.37 -48.64 48.06
CA ARG A 214 0.49 -48.92 49.54
C ARG A 214 1.93 -49.15 50.09
N ALA A 215 2.39 -48.75 51.29
CA ALA A 215 1.98 -47.92 52.45
C ALA A 215 3.15 -47.90 53.51
N ALA A 216 2.98 -47.14 54.63
CA ALA A 216 3.65 -47.21 55.97
C ALA A 216 4.71 -46.11 56.30
N THR A 217 4.86 -45.46 57.47
CA THR A 217 4.10 -45.21 58.73
C THR A 217 4.84 -44.06 59.50
N ALA A 218 4.14 -43.26 60.31
CA ALA A 218 4.67 -42.18 61.19
C ALA A 218 5.11 -42.70 62.59
N PRO A 219 5.64 -41.83 63.49
CA PRO A 219 4.77 -41.33 64.58
C PRO A 219 4.92 -39.83 64.95
N GLN A 220 3.99 -39.39 65.81
CA GLN A 220 3.53 -38.03 66.12
C GLN A 220 4.12 -37.41 67.40
N ALA A 221 3.97 -36.08 67.52
CA ALA A 221 3.43 -35.33 68.68
C ALA A 221 3.13 -33.88 68.21
N GLU A 222 1.90 -33.38 68.02
CA GLU A 222 0.84 -32.95 69.00
C GLU A 222 1.34 -31.86 69.97
N HIS A 223 0.75 -30.67 70.19
CA HIS A 223 -0.53 -29.99 69.87
C HIS A 223 -0.27 -28.46 69.85
N ALA A 224 -1.00 -27.63 69.10
CA ALA A 224 -2.18 -26.93 69.62
C ALA A 224 -3.08 -26.39 68.49
N SER A 225 -4.38 -26.57 68.73
CA SER A 225 -5.52 -26.38 67.83
C SER A 225 -6.03 -24.93 67.79
N GLY A 226 -6.53 -24.55 66.61
CA GLY A 226 -7.38 -23.38 66.37
C GLY A 226 -8.03 -23.44 64.98
N ALA A 227 -8.96 -24.37 64.79
CA ALA A 227 -9.90 -24.49 63.66
C ALA A 227 -10.78 -23.22 63.50
N ALA A 228 -11.39 -22.83 62.38
CA ALA A 228 -11.57 -23.34 61.02
C ALA A 228 -12.17 -22.21 60.14
N ALA A 229 -12.15 -22.42 58.80
CA ALA A 229 -12.85 -21.67 57.73
C ALA A 229 -12.33 -20.23 57.46
N ASP A 230 -11.82 -19.86 56.29
CA ASP A 230 -12.39 -20.06 54.95
C ASP A 230 -11.35 -20.44 53.89
N ALA A 231 -11.62 -21.56 53.21
CA ALA A 231 -11.13 -21.83 51.87
C ALA A 231 -12.19 -21.37 50.85
N ALA A 232 -12.22 -20.08 50.49
CA ALA A 232 -12.89 -19.58 49.29
C ALA A 232 -12.59 -18.10 49.09
N GLY A 233 -11.96 -17.74 47.97
CA GLY A 233 -11.86 -16.33 47.56
C GLY A 233 -10.53 -15.99 46.89
N GLY A 234 -10.26 -16.57 45.71
CA GLY A 234 -9.34 -15.93 44.77
C GLY A 234 -9.81 -14.49 44.57
N ARG A 235 -9.03 -13.51 45.04
CA ARG A 235 -9.44 -12.09 45.03
C ARG A 235 -9.93 -11.74 43.62
N PRO A 236 -11.12 -11.12 43.45
CA PRO A 236 -11.68 -10.76 42.14
C PRO A 236 -10.68 -10.03 41.22
N GLY A 237 -9.76 -9.26 41.81
CA GLY A 237 -8.66 -8.60 41.11
C GLY A 237 -7.59 -9.53 40.53
N THR A 238 -7.26 -10.66 41.16
CA THR A 238 -6.24 -11.60 40.66
C THR A 238 -6.77 -12.45 39.51
N GLU A 239 -8.05 -12.83 39.54
CA GLU A 239 -8.69 -13.53 38.42
C GLU A 239 -8.88 -12.58 37.22
N TYR A 240 -9.25 -11.32 37.48
CA TYR A 240 -9.26 -10.26 36.46
C TYR A 240 -7.87 -10.03 35.86
N LEU A 241 -6.82 -9.91 36.69
CA LEU A 241 -5.45 -9.74 36.22
C LEU A 241 -4.95 -10.97 35.44
N ARG A 242 -5.29 -12.19 35.86
CA ARG A 242 -4.97 -13.42 35.10
C ARG A 242 -5.69 -13.46 33.76
N ARG A 243 -6.99 -13.11 33.71
CA ARG A 243 -7.79 -13.03 32.48
C ARG A 243 -7.24 -11.94 31.54
N ARG A 244 -6.83 -10.80 32.10
CA ARG A 244 -6.18 -9.69 31.37
C ARG A 244 -4.79 -10.08 30.85
N GLN A 245 -3.96 -10.73 31.65
CA GLN A 245 -2.64 -11.25 31.23
C GLN A 245 -2.77 -12.34 30.17
N ALA A 246 -3.72 -13.26 30.31
CA ALA A 246 -4.02 -14.28 29.31
C ALA A 246 -4.49 -13.65 27.99
N GLY A 247 -5.39 -12.66 28.05
CA GLY A 247 -5.85 -11.91 26.89
C GLY A 247 -4.73 -11.16 26.17
N LEU A 248 -3.81 -10.52 26.90
CA LEU A 248 -2.64 -9.87 26.32
C LEU A 248 -1.71 -10.88 25.62
N ARG A 249 -1.44 -12.04 26.23
CA ARG A 249 -0.61 -13.10 25.64
C ARG A 249 -1.23 -13.72 24.40
N VAL A 250 -2.55 -13.87 24.35
CA VAL A 250 -3.25 -14.34 23.14
C VAL A 250 -3.08 -13.31 22.02
N ARG A 251 -3.34 -12.02 22.29
CA ARG A 251 -3.16 -10.94 21.30
C ARG A 251 -1.72 -10.85 20.79
N GLU A 252 -0.75 -10.95 21.69
CA GLU A 252 0.66 -10.89 21.32
C GLU A 252 1.05 -12.06 20.43
N ARG A 253 0.66 -13.30 20.77
CA ARG A 253 0.89 -14.48 19.92
C ARG A 253 0.21 -14.37 18.57
N SER A 254 -1.01 -13.85 18.51
CA SER A 254 -1.71 -13.61 17.24
C SER A 254 -0.99 -12.58 16.38
N ARG A 255 -0.51 -11.48 16.96
CA ARG A 255 0.29 -10.47 16.25
C ARG A 255 1.62 -11.03 15.76
N GLN A 256 2.33 -11.78 16.62
CA GLN A 256 3.58 -12.42 16.26
C GLN A 256 3.39 -13.42 15.11
N ALA A 257 2.39 -14.30 15.19
CA ALA A 257 2.07 -15.25 14.14
C ALA A 257 1.70 -14.56 12.81
N ALA A 258 0.98 -13.44 12.86
CA ALA A 258 0.65 -12.63 11.69
C ALA A 258 1.91 -11.99 11.07
N ALA A 259 2.80 -11.43 11.89
CA ALA A 259 4.07 -10.86 11.45
C ALA A 259 5.00 -11.92 10.82
N GLU A 260 5.12 -13.10 11.45
CA GLU A 260 5.89 -14.22 10.92
C GLU A 260 5.34 -14.71 9.58
N ARG A 261 4.02 -14.71 9.40
CA ARG A 261 3.40 -15.08 8.12
C ARG A 261 3.69 -14.05 7.02
N ALA A 262 3.59 -12.75 7.32
CA ALA A 262 3.96 -11.70 6.39
C ALA A 262 5.44 -11.77 6.00
N GLU A 263 6.31 -12.09 6.95
CA GLU A 263 7.75 -12.26 6.71
C GLU A 263 8.05 -13.46 5.81
N ARG A 264 7.39 -14.61 6.05
CA ARG A 264 7.52 -15.79 5.17
C ARG A 264 7.07 -15.48 3.74
N ALA A 265 5.93 -14.81 3.59
CA ALA A 265 5.43 -14.41 2.28
C ALA A 265 6.41 -13.45 1.58
N HIS A 266 6.88 -12.42 2.29
CA HIS A 266 7.85 -11.48 1.74
C HIS A 266 9.15 -12.17 1.30
N ARG A 267 9.69 -13.07 2.12
CA ARG A 267 10.91 -13.82 1.78
C ARG A 267 10.73 -14.70 0.55
N ALA A 268 9.61 -15.43 0.46
CA ALA A 268 9.32 -16.29 -0.69
C ALA A 268 9.20 -15.49 -1.99
N LEU A 269 8.51 -14.35 -1.96
CA LEU A 269 8.35 -13.47 -3.12
C LEU A 269 9.67 -12.78 -3.52
N SER A 270 10.47 -12.39 -2.53
CA SER A 270 11.79 -11.78 -2.76
C SER A 270 12.79 -12.75 -3.39
N ALA A 271 12.59 -14.06 -3.27
CA ALA A 271 13.44 -15.05 -3.94
C ALA A 271 13.19 -15.13 -5.46
N VAL A 272 12.02 -14.69 -5.92
CA VAL A 272 11.67 -14.61 -7.35
C VAL A 272 12.02 -13.24 -7.92
N ALA A 273 11.91 -12.18 -7.11
CA ALA A 273 12.21 -10.81 -7.51
C ALA A 273 13.72 -10.51 -7.54
N VAL A 274 14.13 -9.61 -8.43
CA VAL A 274 15.50 -9.07 -8.45
C VAL A 274 15.71 -8.07 -7.32
N ALA A 275 14.66 -7.32 -6.98
CA ALA A 275 14.67 -6.40 -5.85
C ALA A 275 13.29 -6.33 -5.19
N SER A 276 13.24 -5.98 -3.91
CA SER A 276 12.00 -5.87 -3.15
C SER A 276 12.02 -4.67 -2.20
N ARG A 277 10.88 -3.99 -2.03
CA ARG A 277 10.68 -2.94 -1.04
C ARG A 277 9.44 -3.24 -0.19
N ARG A 278 9.53 -2.95 1.11
CA ARG A 278 8.39 -3.00 2.04
C ARG A 278 7.94 -1.59 2.36
N HIS A 279 6.68 -1.33 2.08
CA HIS A 279 6.02 -0.10 2.44
C HIS A 279 5.32 -0.26 3.79
N ARG A 280 5.08 0.86 4.48
CA ARG A 280 4.29 0.83 5.71
C ARG A 280 2.90 0.25 5.40
N PRO A 281 2.42 -0.76 6.15
CA PRO A 281 1.05 -1.21 6.02
C PRO A 281 0.08 -0.04 6.26
N GLN A 282 -0.89 0.16 5.36
CA GLN A 282 -1.88 1.23 5.51
C GLN A 282 -2.72 1.02 6.77
N ASP A 283 -3.02 2.12 7.48
CA ASP A 283 -3.84 2.09 8.68
C ASP A 283 -5.28 1.65 8.32
N PRO A 284 -5.83 0.60 8.96
CA PRO A 284 -7.20 0.12 8.74
C PRO A 284 -8.27 1.21 8.86
N ARG A 285 -8.01 2.27 9.64
CA ARG A 285 -8.95 3.38 9.83
C ARG A 285 -9.19 4.21 8.56
N LEU A 286 -8.27 4.18 7.60
CA LEU A 286 -8.36 4.95 6.34
C LEU A 286 -8.96 4.16 5.17
N SER A 287 -9.02 2.82 5.26
CA SER A 287 -9.50 1.95 4.16
C SER A 287 -10.94 1.48 4.33
N GLY A 288 -11.55 1.67 5.51
CA GLY A 288 -12.89 1.15 5.82
C GLY A 288 -12.98 -0.38 5.89
N ARG A 289 -11.86 -1.09 5.76
CA ARG A 289 -11.77 -2.56 5.84
C ARG A 289 -11.63 -3.02 7.30
N GLN A 290 -12.31 -4.11 7.65
CA GLN A 290 -12.16 -4.77 8.95
C GLN A 290 -10.87 -5.61 9.04
N GLU A 291 -10.24 -5.92 7.90
CA GLU A 291 -8.97 -6.64 7.86
C GLU A 291 -7.76 -5.75 8.15
N ILE A 292 -6.76 -6.33 8.82
CA ILE A 292 -5.47 -5.68 9.07
C ILE A 292 -4.53 -6.00 7.90
N MET A 293 -3.94 -4.97 7.30
CA MET A 293 -2.89 -5.14 6.30
C MET A 293 -1.60 -5.64 6.99
N LEU A 294 -1.14 -6.82 6.60
CA LEU A 294 0.06 -7.46 7.13
C LEU A 294 1.29 -7.23 6.26
N LEU A 295 1.10 -7.08 4.95
CA LEU A 295 2.16 -6.81 3.98
C LEU A 295 1.68 -5.77 2.97
N ASN A 296 2.55 -4.82 2.65
CA ASN A 296 2.47 -3.94 1.49
C ASN A 296 3.86 -3.94 0.84
N GLY A 297 4.04 -4.78 -0.18
CA GLY A 297 5.33 -5.01 -0.82
C GLY A 297 5.32 -4.63 -2.28
N ALA A 298 6.42 -4.06 -2.76
CA ALA A 298 6.72 -3.88 -4.17
C ALA A 298 7.88 -4.77 -4.57
N TYR A 299 7.78 -5.44 -5.72
CA TYR A 299 8.75 -6.43 -6.19
C TYR A 299 9.11 -6.12 -7.63
N LEU A 300 10.40 -5.94 -7.91
CA LEU A 300 10.93 -5.77 -9.25
C LEU A 300 11.28 -7.14 -9.81
N VAL A 301 10.60 -7.54 -10.88
CA VAL A 301 10.70 -8.89 -11.45
C VAL A 301 11.10 -8.76 -12.91
N ASP A 302 12.00 -9.63 -13.38
CA ASP A 302 12.31 -9.72 -14.81
C ASP A 302 11.03 -10.04 -15.59
N THR A 303 10.83 -9.39 -16.74
CA THR A 303 9.56 -9.46 -17.49
C THR A 303 9.17 -10.89 -17.87
N ASP A 304 10.14 -11.75 -18.17
CA ASP A 304 9.95 -13.17 -18.50
C ASP A 304 9.55 -14.04 -17.29
N ARG A 305 9.83 -13.59 -16.07
CA ARG A 305 9.47 -14.28 -14.81
C ARG A 305 8.16 -13.81 -14.20
N GLY A 306 7.41 -12.93 -14.86
CA GLY A 306 6.14 -12.41 -14.34
C GLY A 306 5.09 -13.50 -14.01
N ALA A 307 5.00 -14.54 -14.84
CA ALA A 307 4.08 -15.66 -14.59
C ALA A 307 4.51 -16.53 -13.40
N GLU A 308 5.81 -16.76 -13.23
CA GLU A 308 6.39 -17.44 -12.06
C GLU A 308 6.07 -16.68 -10.77
N PHE A 309 6.24 -15.35 -10.80
CA PHE A 309 5.92 -14.50 -9.65
C PHE A 309 4.44 -14.54 -9.28
N ALA A 310 3.54 -14.46 -10.26
CA ALA A 310 2.10 -14.56 -10.01
C ALA A 310 1.72 -15.94 -9.42
N ALA A 311 2.35 -17.03 -9.90
CA ALA A 311 2.16 -18.36 -9.36
C ALA A 311 2.67 -18.49 -7.91
N ALA A 312 3.82 -17.87 -7.60
CA ALA A 312 4.36 -17.82 -6.24
C ALA A 312 3.39 -17.12 -5.26
N VAL A 313 2.77 -16.01 -5.68
CA VAL A 313 1.72 -15.33 -4.88
C VAL A 313 0.50 -16.22 -4.68
N ALA A 314 0.05 -16.92 -5.73
CA ALA A 314 -1.09 -17.82 -5.65
C ALA A 314 -0.84 -19.00 -4.69
N ALA A 315 0.38 -19.53 -4.67
CA ALA A 315 0.77 -20.64 -3.78
C ALA A 315 0.83 -20.26 -2.30
N LEU A 316 0.92 -18.95 -1.97
CA LEU A 316 0.94 -18.44 -0.60
C LEU A 316 -0.46 -18.18 -0.02
N ARG A 317 -1.53 -18.32 -0.82
CA ARG A 317 -2.90 -18.07 -0.36
C ARG A 317 -3.34 -19.11 0.68
N GLU A 318 -3.84 -18.62 1.81
CA GLU A 318 -4.41 -19.42 2.90
C GLU A 318 -5.88 -18.99 3.12
N PRO A 319 -6.77 -19.85 3.68
CA PRO A 319 -8.19 -19.52 3.87
C PRO A 319 -8.46 -18.23 4.66
N ASP A 320 -7.60 -17.90 5.62
CA ASP A 320 -7.76 -16.75 6.52
C ASP A 320 -6.92 -15.53 6.10
N VAL A 321 -6.32 -15.58 4.90
CA VAL A 321 -5.43 -14.53 4.39
C VAL A 321 -5.80 -14.17 2.95
N GLU A 322 -6.16 -12.91 2.75
CA GLU A 322 -6.40 -12.37 1.41
C GLU A 322 -5.12 -11.77 0.83
N PHE A 323 -4.84 -12.10 -0.43
CA PHE A 323 -3.76 -11.50 -1.21
C PHE A 323 -4.32 -10.72 -2.39
N GLU A 324 -3.93 -9.45 -2.48
CA GLU A 324 -4.16 -8.56 -3.62
C GLU A 324 -2.85 -8.44 -4.41
N LEU A 325 -2.87 -8.87 -5.66
CA LEU A 325 -1.76 -8.72 -6.61
C LEU A 325 -2.13 -7.64 -7.63
N THR A 326 -1.26 -6.66 -7.81
CA THR A 326 -1.44 -5.59 -8.79
C THR A 326 -0.21 -5.48 -9.68
N GLY A 327 -0.42 -5.08 -10.93
CA GLY A 327 0.63 -4.94 -11.94
C GLY A 327 0.40 -5.85 -13.16
N PRO A 328 1.39 -5.92 -14.06
CA PRO A 328 2.68 -5.24 -13.98
C PRO A 328 2.58 -3.73 -14.15
N TRP A 329 3.37 -2.99 -13.36
CA TRP A 329 3.47 -1.53 -13.41
C TRP A 329 4.87 -1.11 -13.84
N ALA A 330 4.99 0.15 -14.28
CA ALA A 330 6.28 0.82 -14.37
C ALA A 330 6.93 0.90 -12.96
N PRO A 331 8.26 0.96 -12.85
CA PRO A 331 9.00 0.72 -11.60
C PRO A 331 9.01 1.92 -10.64
N TYR A 332 7.85 2.49 -10.32
CA TYR A 332 7.69 3.66 -9.43
C TYR A 332 8.44 3.51 -8.10
N SER A 333 8.30 2.36 -7.43
CA SER A 333 8.93 2.15 -6.12
C SER A 333 10.44 2.05 -6.24
N PHE A 334 10.99 1.77 -7.41
CA PHE A 334 12.42 1.54 -7.61
C PHE A 334 13.13 2.74 -8.25
N THR A 335 12.40 3.74 -8.74
CA THR A 335 12.95 4.93 -9.41
C THR A 335 12.61 6.26 -8.75
N GLU A 336 12.22 6.25 -7.48
CA GLU A 336 11.78 7.46 -6.75
C GLU A 336 12.79 8.63 -6.74
N THR A 337 14.07 8.35 -6.94
CA THR A 337 15.14 9.36 -6.98
C THR A 337 15.24 10.07 -8.33
N ALA A 338 14.57 9.60 -9.39
CA ALA A 338 14.76 10.07 -10.76
C ALA A 338 14.50 11.58 -10.99
N ALA A 339 13.62 12.20 -10.20
CA ALA A 339 13.34 13.64 -10.28
C ALA A 339 13.59 14.40 -8.97
N GLY A 340 14.16 13.75 -7.95
CA GLY A 340 14.47 14.42 -6.69
C GLY A 340 15.37 15.65 -6.89
N PRO A 341 15.21 16.73 -6.11
CA PRO A 341 16.28 17.71 -5.97
C PRO A 341 17.57 16.98 -5.54
N PRO A 342 18.76 17.48 -5.92
CA PRO A 342 20.00 16.87 -5.44
C PRO A 342 19.93 16.84 -3.90
N ASP A 343 20.08 15.66 -3.31
CA ASP A 343 20.13 15.53 -1.85
C ASP A 343 21.19 16.51 -1.33
N ALA A 344 20.75 17.45 -0.50
CA ALA A 344 21.64 18.15 0.40
C ALA A 344 22.22 17.09 1.34
N ARG A 345 23.40 16.58 0.98
CA ARG A 345 24.22 15.74 1.86
C ARG A 345 24.64 16.51 3.10
#